data_AF-A0A9W4PIL9-F1
#
_entry.id   AF-A0A9W4PIL9-F1
#
_cell.length_a   1.000
_cell.length_b   1.000
_cell.length_c   1.000
_cell.angle_alpha   90.00
_cell.angle_beta   90.00
_cell.angle_gamma   90.00
#
_symmetry.space_group_name_H-M   'P 1'
#
loop_
_entity.id
_entity.type
_entity.pdbx_description
1 polymer ?
#
loop_
_entity_poly.entity_id
_entity_poly.type
_entity_poly.pdbx_seq_one_letter_code
_entity_poly.pdbx_strand_id
1 'polypeptide(L)'
;MSGIEKEYDSPTRKDWIRTFYTFAYISLLILIIVSGIIRYFQAPAGNVQESKQEQSSKSEKVKESKVIEKDPTVTSLVLKPLAESPKAKIIFEHVGYFLILLFLFILIPIPLLSVKRFKFMTLEVERESQAIEVAKNLTIQQDKFGLLSYWLKEDFKSLFLEVERDNTSYKDFLEEMLLYMRDHYKNNWDSHFEFDIVTETKFKKNYSAPKLVKKSLPSAKVKGIGLPINKENDRYIHFKNFMIHTINVEENLLTEEECLITYIIVLKSYRTIFDEYDGHLVSGLASLTYELYRRYHTSLAIQEEADVESEEEIK
;
A
#
# COMPACT_ATOMS: atom_id res chain seq x y z
N MET A 1 -11.46 -17.32 -26.35
CA MET A 1 -10.41 -16.28 -26.37
C MET A 1 -10.88 -15.10 -25.53
N SER A 2 -10.78 -15.22 -24.20
CA SER A 2 -10.93 -14.09 -23.29
C SER A 2 -9.56 -13.44 -23.16
N GLY A 3 -9.48 -12.13 -23.42
CA GLY A 3 -8.24 -11.38 -23.26
C GLY A 3 -7.70 -11.55 -21.84
N ILE A 4 -6.60 -12.28 -21.71
CA ILE A 4 -5.78 -12.26 -20.50
C ILE A 4 -5.16 -10.87 -20.50
N GLU A 5 -5.80 -9.92 -19.80
CA GLU A 5 -5.14 -8.68 -19.42
C GLU A 5 -3.83 -9.08 -18.76
N LYS A 6 -2.71 -8.61 -19.31
CA LYS A 6 -1.42 -8.72 -18.62
C LYS A 6 -1.60 -7.99 -17.29
N GLU A 7 -1.79 -8.73 -16.19
CA GLU A 7 -1.82 -8.14 -14.86
C GLU A 7 -0.40 -7.64 -14.56
N TYR A 8 -0.19 -6.36 -14.85
CA TYR A 8 0.95 -5.64 -14.29
C TYR A 8 0.71 -5.51 -12.78
N ASP A 9 1.71 -5.92 -11.99
CA ASP A 9 1.67 -5.76 -10.52
C ASP A 9 1.50 -4.27 -10.17
N SER A 10 2.11 -3.36 -10.94
CA SER A 10 2.07 -1.92 -10.69
C SER A 10 0.70 -1.24 -10.95
N PRO A 11 0.42 -0.11 -10.26
CA PRO A 11 -0.82 0.66 -10.47
C PRO A 11 -0.96 1.12 -11.91
N THR A 12 -2.16 0.99 -12.47
CA THR A 12 -2.42 1.41 -13.84
C THR A 12 -2.69 2.92 -13.93
N ARG A 13 -2.71 3.46 -15.16
CA ARG A 13 -3.08 4.87 -15.39
C ARG A 13 -4.48 5.19 -14.86
N LYS A 14 -5.42 4.25 -14.93
CA LYS A 14 -6.79 4.42 -14.41
C LYS A 14 -6.79 4.60 -12.90
N ASP A 15 -5.93 3.88 -12.20
CA ASP A 15 -5.77 3.95 -10.74
C ASP A 15 -5.24 5.31 -10.28
N TRP A 16 -4.27 5.86 -11.01
CA TRP A 16 -3.76 7.21 -10.77
C TRP A 16 -4.81 8.28 -11.00
N ILE A 17 -5.59 8.17 -12.08
CA ILE A 17 -6.69 9.08 -12.38
C ILE A 17 -7.73 9.05 -11.25
N ARG A 18 -8.09 7.85 -10.75
CA ARG A 18 -9.02 7.70 -9.63
C ARG A 18 -8.51 8.39 -8.36
N THR A 19 -7.24 8.22 -8.03
CA THR A 19 -6.64 8.88 -6.85
C THR A 19 -6.58 10.39 -7.01
N PHE A 20 -6.27 10.89 -8.21
CA PHE A 20 -6.30 12.32 -8.51
C PHE A 20 -7.71 12.91 -8.29
N TYR A 21 -8.76 12.24 -8.77
CA TYR A 21 -10.13 12.70 -8.55
C TYR A 21 -10.50 12.76 -7.06
N THR A 22 -10.13 11.73 -6.28
CA THR A 22 -10.34 11.74 -4.83
C THR A 22 -9.60 12.90 -4.15
N PHE A 23 -8.35 13.14 -4.55
CA PHE A 23 -7.55 14.25 -4.01
C PHE A 23 -8.15 15.62 -4.38
N ALA A 24 -8.54 15.82 -5.63
CA ALA A 24 -9.17 17.04 -6.11
C ALA A 24 -10.48 17.32 -5.36
N TYR A 25 -11.29 16.30 -5.11
CA TYR A 25 -12.52 16.41 -4.32
C TYR A 25 -12.25 16.85 -2.88
N ILE A 26 -11.31 16.19 -2.18
CA ILE A 26 -10.94 16.54 -0.80
C ILE A 26 -10.38 17.96 -0.75
N SER A 27 -9.54 18.34 -1.70
CA SER A 27 -8.97 19.68 -1.79
C SER A 27 -10.05 20.75 -1.99
N LEU A 28 -11.02 20.51 -2.86
CA LEU A 28 -12.14 21.43 -3.11
C LEU A 28 -13.05 21.54 -1.88
N LEU A 29 -13.31 20.42 -1.19
CA LEU A 29 -14.05 20.40 0.07
C LEU A 29 -13.36 21.27 1.15
N ILE A 30 -12.04 21.12 1.31
CA ILE A 30 -11.26 21.94 2.24
C ILE A 30 -11.33 23.43 1.84
N LEU A 31 -11.25 23.75 0.54
CA LEU A 31 -11.36 25.13 0.05
C LEU A 31 -12.72 25.74 0.38
N ILE A 32 -13.82 25.01 0.20
CA ILE A 32 -15.17 25.48 0.59
C ILE A 32 -15.22 25.73 2.11
N ILE A 33 -14.71 24.81 2.94
CA ILE A 33 -14.69 25.00 4.40
C ILE A 33 -13.90 26.25 4.79
N VAL A 34 -12.67 26.38 4.28
CA VAL A 34 -11.77 27.50 4.63
C VAL A 34 -12.34 28.83 4.15
N SER A 35 -12.87 28.89 2.92
CA SER A 35 -13.51 30.10 2.39
C SER A 35 -14.75 30.50 3.18
N GLY A 36 -15.54 29.53 3.65
CA GLY A 36 -16.69 29.76 4.51
C GLY A 36 -16.30 30.33 5.87
N ILE A 37 -15.26 29.77 6.50
CA ILE A 37 -14.72 30.27 7.76
C ILE A 37 -14.23 31.71 7.61
N ILE A 38 -13.41 32.00 6.59
CA ILE A 38 -12.87 33.34 6.35
C ILE A 38 -13.99 34.36 6.16
N ARG A 39 -14.95 34.06 5.28
CA ARG A 39 -16.09 34.95 5.01
C ARG A 39 -16.98 35.14 6.23
N TYR A 40 -17.19 34.09 7.02
CA TYR A 40 -17.98 34.17 8.25
C TYR A 40 -17.36 35.11 9.30
N PHE A 41 -16.03 35.09 9.45
CA PHE A 41 -15.32 35.97 10.37
C PHE A 41 -15.15 37.40 9.83
N GLN A 42 -15.10 37.59 8.52
CA GLN A 42 -15.06 38.91 7.88
C GLN A 42 -16.44 39.57 7.76
N ALA A 43 -17.52 38.81 7.95
CA ALA A 43 -18.88 39.32 7.85
C ALA A 43 -19.21 40.26 9.03
N PRO A 44 -19.76 41.45 8.76
CA PRO A 44 -20.17 42.38 9.81
C PRO A 44 -21.22 41.73 10.72
N ALA A 45 -21.05 41.89 12.04
CA ALA A 45 -22.11 41.59 12.99
C ALA A 45 -23.21 42.64 12.82
N GLY A 46 -24.41 42.27 12.33
CA GLY A 46 -25.54 43.22 12.22
C GLY A 46 -25.82 43.87 13.58
N ASN A 47 -26.08 45.17 13.71
CA ASN A 47 -26.88 46.06 12.88
C ASN A 47 -26.14 47.34 12.47
N VAL A 48 -26.16 47.69 11.18
CA VAL A 48 -26.05 49.09 10.74
C VAL A 48 -27.37 49.44 10.11
N GLN A 49 -28.22 50.16 10.85
CA GLN A 49 -29.27 50.96 10.24
C GLN A 49 -28.57 51.98 9.34
N GLU A 50 -28.79 51.88 8.03
CA GLU A 50 -28.68 53.04 7.16
C GLU A 50 -29.77 54.03 7.58
N SER A 51 -29.43 54.96 8.47
CA SER A 51 -30.16 56.21 8.64
C SER A 51 -29.24 57.36 8.24
N LYS A 52 -29.41 57.83 7.00
CA LYS A 52 -28.92 59.14 6.58
C LYS A 52 -30.00 59.87 5.78
N GLN A 53 -30.51 60.92 6.44
CA GLN A 53 -31.13 62.14 5.90
C GLN A 53 -32.49 61.96 5.17
N GLU A 54 -33.51 62.79 5.38
CA GLU A 54 -33.50 64.23 5.68
C GLU A 54 -34.89 64.72 6.13
N GLN A 55 -34.90 65.69 7.07
CA GLN A 55 -35.90 66.76 7.36
C GLN A 55 -37.41 66.40 7.57
N SER A 56 -38.24 67.12 8.33
CA SER A 56 -38.19 68.13 9.39
C SER A 56 -39.63 68.69 9.45
N SER A 57 -40.24 68.73 10.65
CA SER A 57 -41.33 69.65 11.04
C SER A 57 -42.72 69.53 10.35
N LYS A 58 -43.77 69.11 11.08
CA LYS A 58 -44.69 69.99 11.84
C LYS A 58 -46.00 69.25 12.27
N SER A 59 -46.37 69.52 13.52
CA SER A 59 -47.57 69.26 14.32
C SER A 59 -48.91 68.75 13.74
N GLU A 60 -49.52 67.90 14.59
CA GLU A 60 -50.95 67.84 15.03
C GLU A 60 -51.97 66.85 14.42
N LYS A 61 -52.48 66.01 15.35
CA LYS A 61 -53.83 65.40 15.50
C LYS A 61 -54.30 64.23 14.61
N VAL A 62 -54.27 63.05 15.23
CA VAL A 62 -55.34 62.05 15.42
C VAL A 62 -56.38 61.90 14.29
N LYS A 63 -56.35 60.73 13.63
CA LYS A 63 -57.46 59.75 13.63
C LYS A 63 -57.02 58.42 13.00
N GLU A 64 -57.27 57.35 13.76
CA GLU A 64 -57.13 55.95 13.39
C GLU A 64 -57.92 55.60 12.13
N SER A 65 -57.34 54.75 11.29
CA SER A 65 -57.91 53.47 10.85
C SER A 65 -57.16 53.01 9.61
N LYS A 66 -56.15 52.14 9.78
CA LYS A 66 -55.59 51.45 8.63
C LYS A 66 -55.01 50.09 8.99
N VAL A 67 -55.39 49.14 8.13
CA VAL A 67 -54.72 47.89 7.79
C VAL A 67 -54.99 46.72 8.75
N ILE A 68 -55.78 45.79 8.24
CA ILE A 68 -55.89 44.40 8.69
C ILE A 68 -54.48 43.81 8.72
N GLU A 69 -53.92 43.63 9.92
CA GLU A 69 -52.72 42.83 10.16
C GLU A 69 -53.02 41.40 9.69
N LYS A 70 -52.34 40.97 8.62
CA LYS A 70 -52.21 39.54 8.33
C LYS A 70 -51.20 38.98 9.33
N ASP A 71 -51.68 38.13 10.21
CA ASP A 71 -50.83 37.35 11.11
C ASP A 71 -49.69 36.67 10.34
N PRO A 72 -48.44 36.76 10.84
CA PRO A 72 -47.29 36.19 10.17
C PRO A 72 -47.38 34.67 10.20
N THR A 73 -47.49 34.05 9.03
CA THR A 73 -47.42 32.60 8.88
C THR A 73 -46.07 32.10 9.39
N VAL A 74 -46.02 30.94 10.07
CA VAL A 74 -44.81 30.37 10.71
C VAL A 74 -43.59 30.31 9.77
N THR A 75 -43.83 30.20 8.46
CA THR A 75 -42.81 30.32 7.40
C THR A 75 -42.07 31.67 7.41
N SER A 76 -42.76 32.78 7.68
CA SER A 76 -42.19 34.14 7.68
C SER A 76 -41.31 34.43 8.91
N LEU A 77 -41.56 33.81 10.07
CA LEU A 77 -40.75 33.96 11.28
C LEU A 77 -39.41 33.20 11.21
N VAL A 78 -39.37 32.08 10.47
CA VAL A 78 -38.14 31.29 10.29
C VAL A 78 -37.31 31.82 9.11
N LEU A 79 -37.96 32.32 8.05
CA LEU A 79 -37.29 32.81 6.84
C LEU A 79 -36.71 34.23 6.96
N LYS A 80 -37.33 35.13 7.75
CA LYS A 80 -36.82 36.52 7.92
C LYS A 80 -35.41 36.61 8.52
N PRO A 81 -35.09 35.97 9.66
CA PRO A 81 -33.73 36.04 10.22
C PRO A 81 -32.67 35.32 9.35
N LEU A 82 -33.11 34.37 8.51
CA LEU A 82 -32.27 33.68 7.52
C LEU A 82 -31.94 34.56 6.31
N ALA A 83 -32.87 35.45 5.91
CA ALA A 83 -32.70 36.33 4.75
C ALA A 83 -31.93 37.62 5.08
N GLU A 84 -32.02 38.11 6.32
CA GLU A 84 -31.49 39.44 6.70
C GLU A 84 -30.10 39.41 7.35
N SER A 85 -29.68 38.29 7.96
CA SER A 85 -28.36 38.24 8.60
C SER A 85 -27.23 37.89 7.60
N PRO A 86 -26.20 38.73 7.45
CA PRO A 86 -25.08 38.48 6.52
C PRO A 86 -24.39 37.14 6.78
N LYS A 87 -24.33 36.72 8.05
CA LYS A 87 -23.72 35.46 8.47
C LYS A 87 -24.57 34.24 8.10
N ALA A 88 -25.91 34.29 8.24
CA ALA A 88 -26.75 33.17 7.81
C ALA A 88 -26.76 33.01 6.29
N LYS A 89 -26.72 34.12 5.53
CA LYS A 89 -26.58 34.10 4.07
C LYS A 89 -25.31 33.38 3.63
N ILE A 90 -24.18 33.65 4.30
CA ILE A 90 -22.91 32.96 4.04
C ILE A 90 -23.01 31.46 4.34
N ILE A 91 -23.61 31.07 5.48
CA ILE A 91 -23.80 29.67 5.82
C ILE A 91 -24.63 28.96 4.75
N PHE A 92 -25.74 29.56 4.30
CA PHE A 92 -26.62 28.97 3.30
C PHE A 92 -25.94 28.84 1.92
N GLU A 93 -25.16 29.85 1.52
CA GLU A 93 -24.36 29.80 0.28
C GLU A 93 -23.35 28.63 0.30
N HIS A 94 -22.65 28.44 1.42
CA HIS A 94 -21.66 27.36 1.53
C HIS A 94 -22.32 25.98 1.66
N VAL A 95 -23.48 25.87 2.30
CA VAL A 95 -24.32 24.66 2.25
C VAL A 95 -24.73 24.34 0.81
N GLY A 96 -25.07 25.37 0.02
CA GLY A 96 -25.31 25.22 -1.42
C GLY A 96 -24.10 24.70 -2.18
N TYR A 97 -22.90 25.24 -1.93
CA TYR A 97 -21.66 24.74 -2.54
C TYR A 97 -21.35 23.29 -2.15
N PHE A 98 -21.59 22.89 -0.89
CA PHE A 98 -21.48 21.49 -0.47
C PHE A 98 -22.45 20.59 -1.22
N LEU A 99 -23.70 21.02 -1.41
CA LEU A 99 -24.69 20.26 -2.17
C LEU A 99 -24.29 20.11 -3.63
N ILE A 100 -23.84 21.18 -4.29
CA ILE A 100 -23.34 21.13 -5.67
C ILE A 100 -22.15 20.18 -5.77
N LEU A 101 -21.20 20.27 -4.84
CA LEU A 101 -20.04 19.38 -4.80
C LEU A 101 -20.46 17.91 -4.58
N LEU A 102 -21.45 17.67 -3.73
CA LEU A 102 -22.01 16.34 -3.50
C LEU A 102 -22.70 15.78 -4.76
N PHE A 103 -23.49 16.59 -5.47
CA PHE A 103 -24.10 16.19 -6.73
C PHE A 103 -23.06 15.91 -7.83
N LEU A 104 -22.02 16.75 -7.92
CA LEU A 104 -20.90 16.54 -8.83
C LEU A 104 -20.18 15.21 -8.52
N PHE A 105 -19.98 14.91 -7.24
CA PHE A 105 -19.39 13.65 -6.79
C PHE A 105 -20.33 12.46 -6.93
N ILE A 106 -21.64 12.63 -7.10
CA ILE A 106 -22.51 11.49 -7.44
C ILE A 106 -22.51 11.28 -8.95
N LEU A 107 -22.57 12.34 -9.76
CA LEU A 107 -22.62 12.21 -11.22
C LEU A 107 -21.32 11.67 -11.84
N ILE A 108 -20.16 12.11 -11.35
CA ILE A 108 -18.87 11.83 -12.00
C ILE A 108 -18.30 10.43 -11.74
N PRO A 109 -18.34 9.85 -10.52
CA PRO A 109 -17.68 8.58 -10.25
C PRO A 109 -18.56 7.35 -10.49
N ILE A 110 -19.88 7.47 -10.74
CA ILE A 110 -20.72 6.30 -11.08
C ILE A 110 -20.19 5.50 -12.30
N PRO A 111 -19.68 6.13 -13.39
CA PRO A 111 -19.06 5.38 -14.49
C PRO A 111 -17.59 4.96 -14.24
N LEU A 112 -16.90 5.53 -13.25
CA LEU A 112 -15.48 5.23 -12.94
C LEU A 112 -15.32 4.21 -11.79
N LEU A 113 -16.29 4.14 -10.90
CA LEU A 113 -16.44 3.09 -9.91
C LEU A 113 -17.18 1.96 -10.60
N SER A 114 -16.46 1.01 -11.18
CA SER A 114 -17.02 -0.32 -11.43
C SER A 114 -17.41 -0.90 -10.06
N VAL A 115 -18.62 -0.60 -9.59
CA VAL A 115 -19.18 -1.11 -8.34
C VAL A 115 -19.44 -2.59 -8.55
N LYS A 116 -18.42 -3.44 -8.32
CA LYS A 116 -18.58 -4.89 -8.36
C LYS A 116 -19.53 -5.40 -7.26
N ARG A 117 -19.79 -4.61 -6.21
CA ARG A 117 -20.70 -4.95 -5.11
C ARG A 117 -21.43 -3.70 -4.62
N PHE A 118 -22.73 -3.63 -4.89
CA PHE A 118 -23.65 -2.68 -4.26
C PHE A 118 -24.29 -3.41 -3.07
N LYS A 119 -23.90 -3.04 -1.85
CA LYS A 119 -24.45 -3.62 -0.61
C LYS A 119 -25.61 -2.74 -0.15
N PHE A 120 -26.83 -3.17 -0.40
CA PHE A 120 -28.05 -2.57 0.15
C PHE A 120 -28.71 -3.62 1.04
N MET A 121 -28.81 -3.32 2.34
CA MET A 121 -29.54 -4.09 3.39
C MET A 121 -29.33 -5.61 3.44
N THR A 122 -28.51 -6.07 4.40
CA THR A 122 -28.55 -7.36 5.12
C THR A 122 -29.12 -8.59 4.40
N LEU A 123 -28.71 -8.84 3.15
CA LEU A 123 -28.88 -10.12 2.48
C LEU A 123 -27.53 -10.51 1.88
N GLU A 124 -26.67 -11.05 2.74
CA GLU A 124 -25.43 -11.72 2.35
C GLU A 124 -25.73 -13.20 2.16
N VAL A 125 -25.90 -13.62 0.90
CA VAL A 125 -25.73 -15.03 0.51
C VAL A 125 -24.25 -15.20 0.19
N GLU A 126 -23.44 -15.50 1.21
CA GLU A 126 -22.00 -15.75 1.03
C GLU A 126 -21.52 -16.78 2.08
N ARG A 127 -22.13 -17.98 2.09
CA ARG A 127 -21.70 -19.09 2.98
C ARG A 127 -20.92 -20.20 2.25
N GLU A 128 -21.04 -20.29 0.93
CA GLU A 128 -20.37 -21.34 0.14
C GLU A 128 -19.00 -20.90 -0.39
N SER A 129 -18.76 -19.59 -0.56
CA SER A 129 -17.46 -19.05 -1.03
C SER A 129 -16.37 -19.11 0.03
N GLN A 130 -16.69 -18.91 1.31
CA GLN A 130 -15.70 -18.88 2.39
C GLN A 130 -15.01 -20.23 2.56
N ALA A 131 -15.74 -21.35 2.46
CA ALA A 131 -15.15 -22.68 2.59
C ALA A 131 -14.20 -23.00 1.42
N ILE A 132 -14.57 -22.60 0.19
CA ILE A 132 -13.75 -22.76 -1.00
C ILE A 132 -12.49 -21.88 -0.91
N GLU A 133 -12.62 -20.66 -0.42
CA GLU A 133 -11.50 -19.73 -0.21
C GLU A 133 -10.53 -20.23 0.87
N VAL A 134 -11.06 -20.73 1.98
CA VAL A 134 -10.24 -21.35 3.04
C VAL A 134 -9.53 -22.60 2.52
N ALA A 135 -10.22 -23.48 1.78
CA ALA A 135 -9.60 -24.66 1.19
C ALA A 135 -8.49 -24.28 0.20
N LYS A 136 -8.74 -23.29 -0.68
CA LYS A 136 -7.74 -22.78 -1.62
C LYS A 136 -6.52 -22.21 -0.88
N ASN A 137 -6.72 -21.42 0.16
CA ASN A 137 -5.63 -20.86 0.96
C ASN A 137 -4.82 -21.96 1.65
N LEU A 138 -5.46 -23.00 2.18
CA LEU A 138 -4.77 -24.13 2.78
C LEU A 138 -3.94 -24.90 1.75
N THR A 139 -4.47 -25.14 0.55
CA THR A 139 -3.72 -25.77 -0.54
C THR A 139 -2.50 -24.95 -0.92
N ILE A 140 -2.63 -23.62 -1.07
CA ILE A 140 -1.50 -22.74 -1.37
C ILE A 140 -0.44 -22.81 -0.25
N GLN A 141 -0.84 -22.84 1.02
CA GLN A 141 0.09 -22.99 2.14
C GLN A 141 0.83 -24.33 2.10
N GLN A 142 0.13 -25.42 1.80
CA GLN A 142 0.75 -26.73 1.60
C GLN A 142 1.72 -26.74 0.42
N ASP A 143 1.35 -26.11 -0.69
CA ASP A 143 2.19 -26.00 -1.89
C ASP A 143 3.47 -25.19 -1.62
N LYS A 144 3.43 -24.16 -0.76
CA LYS A 144 4.63 -23.44 -0.32
C LYS A 144 5.64 -24.39 0.36
N PHE A 145 5.17 -25.27 1.25
CA PHE A 145 6.03 -26.30 1.84
C PHE A 145 6.44 -27.37 0.82
N GLY A 146 5.58 -27.66 -0.14
CA GLY A 146 5.88 -28.53 -1.28
C GLY A 146 7.04 -28.00 -2.11
N LEU A 147 7.08 -26.69 -2.37
CA LEU A 147 8.19 -26.03 -3.08
C LEU A 147 9.50 -26.11 -2.29
N LEU A 148 9.48 -25.88 -0.99
CA LEU A 148 10.68 -26.08 -0.16
C LEU A 148 11.12 -27.55 -0.18
N SER A 149 10.18 -28.48 -0.04
CA SER A 149 10.45 -29.92 -0.06
C SER A 149 10.99 -30.40 -1.41
N TYR A 150 10.59 -29.76 -2.51
CA TYR A 150 11.14 -30.01 -3.84
C TYR A 150 12.64 -29.71 -3.85
N TRP A 151 13.05 -28.54 -3.36
CA TRP A 151 14.46 -28.13 -3.32
C TRP A 151 15.32 -28.92 -2.33
N LEU A 152 14.71 -29.57 -1.33
CA LEU A 152 15.43 -30.44 -0.40
C LEU A 152 15.86 -31.80 -1.00
N LYS A 153 15.34 -32.18 -2.17
CA LYS A 153 15.74 -33.43 -2.83
C LYS A 153 17.13 -33.29 -3.46
N GLU A 154 17.95 -34.32 -3.32
CA GLU A 154 19.36 -34.28 -3.73
C GLU A 154 19.52 -34.02 -5.24
N ASP A 155 18.70 -34.65 -6.09
CA ASP A 155 18.77 -34.47 -7.55
C ASP A 155 18.66 -33.00 -7.97
N PHE A 156 17.79 -32.23 -7.32
CA PHE A 156 17.60 -30.81 -7.63
C PHE A 156 18.71 -29.94 -7.06
N LYS A 157 19.28 -30.31 -5.91
CA LYS A 157 20.46 -29.63 -5.36
C LYS A 157 21.66 -29.82 -6.29
N SER A 158 21.90 -31.03 -6.76
CA SER A 158 22.99 -31.33 -7.69
C SER A 158 22.83 -30.57 -9.01
N LEU A 159 21.62 -30.55 -9.58
CA LEU A 159 21.34 -29.79 -10.80
C LEU A 159 21.56 -28.28 -10.59
N PHE A 160 21.12 -27.75 -9.45
CA PHE A 160 21.32 -26.35 -9.10
C PHE A 160 22.81 -26.01 -9.02
N LEU A 161 23.60 -26.82 -8.31
CA LEU A 161 25.05 -26.62 -8.20
C LEU A 161 25.77 -26.71 -9.55
N GLU A 162 25.28 -27.54 -10.47
CA GLU A 162 25.83 -27.63 -11.83
C GLU A 162 25.59 -26.34 -12.63
N VAL A 163 24.41 -25.74 -12.49
CA VAL A 163 24.07 -24.46 -13.17
C VAL A 163 24.80 -23.28 -12.54
N GLU A 164 24.93 -23.26 -11.21
CA GLU A 164 25.51 -22.15 -10.44
C GLU A 164 27.03 -22.26 -10.25
N ARG A 165 27.67 -23.25 -10.87
CA ARG A 165 29.08 -23.59 -10.67
C ARG A 165 30.03 -22.39 -10.85
N ASP A 166 29.72 -21.51 -11.79
CA ASP A 166 30.60 -20.39 -12.13
C ASP A 166 30.38 -19.15 -11.24
N ASN A 167 29.40 -19.19 -10.31
CA ASN A 167 29.12 -18.11 -9.38
C ASN A 167 30.01 -18.19 -8.13
N THR A 168 30.54 -17.05 -7.70
CA THR A 168 31.51 -16.98 -6.59
C THR A 168 30.93 -16.40 -5.31
N SER A 169 29.77 -15.73 -5.39
CA SER A 169 29.14 -15.06 -4.25
C SER A 169 27.86 -15.78 -3.84
N TYR A 170 27.60 -15.80 -2.52
CA TYR A 170 26.34 -16.31 -2.00
C TYR A 170 25.14 -15.53 -2.55
N LYS A 171 25.32 -14.22 -2.75
CA LYS A 171 24.27 -13.36 -3.31
C LYS A 171 23.77 -13.89 -4.64
N ASP A 172 24.65 -14.37 -5.52
CA ASP A 172 24.27 -14.80 -6.87
C ASP A 172 23.50 -16.13 -6.81
N PHE A 173 23.95 -17.08 -5.99
CA PHE A 173 23.18 -18.32 -5.72
C PHE A 173 21.78 -17.99 -5.18
N LEU A 174 21.70 -17.06 -4.24
CA LEU A 174 20.42 -16.66 -3.65
C LEU A 174 19.51 -15.97 -4.67
N GLU A 175 20.08 -15.16 -5.56
CA GLU A 175 19.35 -14.46 -6.62
C GLU A 175 18.64 -15.47 -7.53
N GLU A 176 19.34 -16.51 -7.98
CA GLU A 176 18.76 -17.57 -8.81
C GLU A 176 17.68 -18.37 -8.07
N MET A 177 17.91 -18.73 -6.81
CA MET A 177 16.90 -19.41 -5.99
C MET A 177 15.62 -18.56 -5.83
N LEU A 178 15.76 -17.24 -5.66
CA LEU A 178 14.62 -16.31 -5.56
C LEU A 178 13.93 -16.08 -6.92
N LEU A 179 14.65 -16.18 -8.04
CA LEU A 179 14.05 -16.19 -9.38
C LEU A 179 13.13 -17.40 -9.56
N TYR A 180 13.60 -18.60 -9.19
CA TYR A 180 12.77 -19.81 -9.21
C TYR A 180 11.53 -19.67 -8.33
N MET A 181 11.68 -19.13 -7.11
CA MET A 181 10.56 -18.86 -6.22
C MET A 181 9.56 -17.89 -6.88
N ARG A 182 10.03 -16.77 -7.43
CA ARG A 182 9.17 -15.78 -8.10
C ARG A 182 8.39 -16.37 -9.25
N ASP A 183 9.06 -17.14 -10.10
CA ASP A 183 8.44 -17.74 -11.27
C ASP A 183 7.43 -18.82 -10.86
N HIS A 184 7.69 -19.56 -9.78
CA HIS A 184 6.72 -20.49 -9.20
C HIS A 184 5.46 -19.77 -8.69
N TYR A 185 5.61 -18.66 -7.97
CA TYR A 185 4.47 -17.86 -7.48
C TYR A 185 3.60 -17.35 -8.62
N LYS A 186 4.25 -16.86 -9.68
CA LYS A 186 3.56 -16.36 -10.86
C LYS A 186 2.80 -17.47 -11.58
N ASN A 187 3.46 -18.59 -11.85
CA ASN A 187 2.91 -19.65 -12.69
C ASN A 187 1.84 -20.49 -11.98
N ASN A 188 1.95 -20.69 -10.67
CA ASN A 188 1.05 -21.57 -9.92
C ASN A 188 -0.03 -20.81 -9.13
N TRP A 189 0.27 -19.60 -8.66
CA TRP A 189 -0.63 -18.87 -7.75
C TRP A 189 -1.08 -17.50 -8.29
N ASP A 190 -0.70 -17.15 -9.52
CA ASP A 190 -0.94 -15.83 -10.14
C ASP A 190 -0.44 -14.66 -9.25
N SER A 191 0.57 -14.97 -8.44
CA SER A 191 1.11 -14.06 -7.45
C SER A 191 2.40 -13.44 -7.96
N HIS A 192 2.47 -12.12 -7.91
CA HIS A 192 3.58 -11.36 -8.50
C HIS A 192 4.34 -10.64 -7.40
N PHE A 193 5.66 -10.72 -7.42
CA PHE A 193 6.52 -9.92 -6.56
C PHE A 193 7.85 -9.60 -7.23
N GLU A 194 8.45 -8.52 -6.79
CA GLU A 194 9.84 -8.16 -7.05
C GLU A 194 10.66 -8.47 -5.80
N PHE A 195 11.95 -8.74 -5.96
CA PHE A 195 12.85 -8.91 -4.83
C PHE A 195 14.16 -8.13 -5.04
N ASP A 196 14.80 -7.75 -3.93
CA ASP A 196 16.17 -7.24 -3.92
C ASP A 196 16.96 -7.94 -2.82
N ILE A 197 18.24 -8.22 -3.08
CA ILE A 197 19.21 -8.70 -2.09
C ILE A 197 20.19 -7.58 -1.83
N VAL A 198 20.26 -7.10 -0.59
CA VAL A 198 21.13 -5.99 -0.21
C VAL A 198 21.83 -6.26 1.11
N THR A 199 23.05 -5.76 1.27
CA THR A 199 23.75 -5.81 2.56
C THR A 199 23.06 -4.91 3.58
N GLU A 200 23.21 -5.21 4.87
CA GLU A 200 22.63 -4.41 5.95
C GLU A 200 23.05 -2.93 5.90
N THR A 201 24.31 -2.66 5.58
CA THR A 201 24.85 -1.31 5.45
C THR A 201 24.16 -0.53 4.33
N LYS A 202 24.00 -1.16 3.16
CA LYS A 202 23.31 -0.59 1.99
C LYS A 202 21.82 -0.38 2.28
N PHE A 203 21.18 -1.31 2.97
CA PHE A 203 19.76 -1.21 3.33
C PHE A 203 19.46 -0.01 4.23
N LYS A 204 20.27 0.17 5.29
CA LYS A 204 20.11 1.29 6.23
C LYS A 204 20.32 2.65 5.55
N LYS A 205 21.41 2.79 4.78
CA LYS A 205 21.84 4.07 4.22
C LYS A 205 21.16 4.43 2.89
N ASN A 206 21.18 3.52 1.91
CA ASN A 206 20.96 3.86 0.51
C ASN A 206 19.74 3.18 -0.14
N TYR A 207 19.14 2.19 0.51
CA TYR A 207 17.99 1.49 -0.06
C TYR A 207 16.70 2.32 0.05
N SER A 208 15.95 2.37 -1.05
CA SER A 208 14.68 3.10 -1.15
C SER A 208 13.54 2.24 -0.62
N ALA A 209 13.22 2.40 0.66
CA ALA A 209 12.09 1.73 1.32
C ALA A 209 11.36 2.69 2.27
N PRO A 210 10.05 2.46 2.51
CA PRO A 210 9.30 3.20 3.52
C PRO A 210 9.96 3.14 4.90
N LYS A 211 9.81 4.21 5.69
CA LYS A 211 10.36 4.28 7.06
C LYS A 211 9.92 3.12 7.94
N LEU A 212 8.68 2.65 7.77
CA LEU A 212 8.16 1.50 8.50
C LEU A 212 8.98 0.25 8.22
N VAL A 213 9.25 -0.07 6.95
CA VAL A 213 10.06 -1.22 6.53
C VAL A 213 11.47 -1.16 7.13
N LYS A 214 12.11 0.01 7.10
CA LYS A 214 13.44 0.20 7.72
C LYS A 214 13.44 0.00 9.24
N LYS A 215 12.39 0.49 9.92
CA LYS A 215 12.24 0.37 11.37
C LYS A 215 11.95 -1.06 11.83
N SER A 216 11.38 -1.90 10.97
CA SER A 216 11.08 -3.30 11.27
C SER A 216 12.30 -4.23 11.17
N LEU A 217 13.45 -3.75 10.68
CA LEU A 217 14.65 -4.57 10.51
C LEU A 217 15.12 -5.27 11.80
N PRO A 218 15.21 -4.60 12.97
CA PRO A 218 15.59 -5.28 14.21
C PRO A 218 14.61 -6.41 14.58
N SER A 219 13.31 -6.20 14.35
CA SER A 219 12.29 -7.22 14.59
C SER A 219 12.43 -8.41 13.65
N ALA A 220 12.75 -8.18 12.38
CA ALA A 220 13.00 -9.26 11.42
C ALA A 220 14.20 -10.12 11.83
N LYS A 221 15.27 -9.50 12.33
CA LYS A 221 16.45 -10.19 12.87
C LYS A 221 16.12 -11.10 14.05
N VAL A 222 15.32 -10.60 15.00
CA VAL A 222 14.91 -11.38 16.18
C VAL A 222 13.98 -12.52 15.80
N LYS A 223 13.10 -12.31 14.81
CA LYS A 223 12.12 -13.33 14.39
C LYS A 223 12.80 -14.54 13.71
N GLY A 224 13.90 -14.34 12.99
CA GLY A 224 14.64 -15.40 12.29
C GLY A 224 13.94 -15.97 11.04
N ILE A 225 12.70 -15.54 10.78
CA ILE A 225 11.94 -15.86 9.56
C ILE A 225 11.54 -14.57 8.85
N GLY A 226 11.12 -14.67 7.58
CA GLY A 226 10.64 -13.49 6.84
C GLY A 226 9.51 -12.79 7.60
N LEU A 227 9.65 -11.47 7.74
CA LEU A 227 8.70 -10.60 8.42
C LEU A 227 7.82 -9.88 7.39
N PRO A 228 6.53 -10.25 7.26
CA PRO A 228 5.61 -9.53 6.38
C PRO A 228 5.26 -8.15 6.97
N ILE A 229 5.21 -7.16 6.08
CA ILE A 229 4.89 -5.75 6.34
C ILE A 229 3.91 -5.32 5.25
N ASN A 230 2.66 -5.75 5.41
CA ASN A 230 1.59 -5.48 4.46
C ASN A 230 0.95 -4.11 4.69
N LYS A 231 0.34 -3.56 3.65
CA LYS A 231 -0.53 -2.38 3.75
C LYS A 231 -1.75 -2.72 4.60
N GLU A 232 -2.25 -1.73 5.35
CA GLU A 232 -3.43 -1.90 6.21
C GLU A 232 -4.72 -2.13 5.41
N ASN A 233 -4.76 -1.67 4.16
CA ASN A 233 -5.95 -1.73 3.34
C ASN A 233 -5.59 -2.02 1.88
N ASP A 234 -6.19 -3.07 1.32
CA ASP A 234 -5.95 -3.49 -0.07
C ASP A 234 -6.36 -2.45 -1.11
N ARG A 235 -7.25 -1.52 -0.74
CA ARG A 235 -7.64 -0.39 -1.58
C ARG A 235 -6.51 0.59 -1.85
N TYR A 236 -5.44 0.55 -1.05
CA TYR A 236 -4.23 1.36 -1.24
C TYR A 236 -3.33 0.76 -2.31
N ILE A 237 -3.83 0.78 -3.54
CA ILE A 237 -3.19 0.22 -4.74
C ILE A 237 -1.82 0.83 -5.04
N HIS A 238 -1.57 2.08 -4.62
CA HIS A 238 -0.30 2.78 -4.86
C HIS A 238 0.81 2.46 -3.86
N PHE A 239 0.53 1.63 -2.86
CA PHE A 239 1.50 1.23 -1.85
C PHE A 239 1.82 -0.25 -1.99
N LYS A 240 3.10 -0.59 -1.84
CA LYS A 240 3.58 -1.97 -1.87
C LYS A 240 3.43 -2.62 -0.49
N ASN A 241 3.03 -3.88 -0.49
CA ASN A 241 3.34 -4.84 0.56
C ASN A 241 4.82 -5.19 0.51
N PHE A 242 5.42 -5.42 1.68
CA PHE A 242 6.82 -5.81 1.79
C PHE A 242 6.95 -7.07 2.63
N MET A 243 7.99 -7.84 2.40
CA MET A 243 8.50 -8.81 3.35
C MET A 243 10.01 -8.69 3.43
N ILE A 244 10.55 -8.73 4.65
CA ILE A 244 11.99 -8.63 4.87
C ILE A 244 12.49 -9.85 5.62
N HIS A 245 13.59 -10.43 5.15
CA HIS A 245 14.31 -11.51 5.83
C HIS A 245 15.78 -11.15 5.94
N THR A 246 16.45 -11.61 7.00
CA THR A 246 17.86 -11.36 7.23
C THR A 246 18.60 -12.67 7.42
N ILE A 247 19.73 -12.82 6.75
CA ILE A 247 20.61 -13.99 6.88
C ILE A 247 22.06 -13.52 7.04
N ASN A 248 22.79 -14.18 7.92
CA ASN A 248 24.22 -13.96 8.11
C ASN A 248 24.97 -15.07 7.37
N VAL A 249 25.95 -14.68 6.56
CA VAL A 249 26.64 -15.57 5.63
C VAL A 249 28.12 -15.29 5.73
N GLU A 250 28.90 -16.37 5.80
CA GLU A 250 30.36 -16.33 5.61
C GLU A 250 30.64 -16.30 4.11
N GLU A 251 31.28 -15.24 3.62
CA GLU A 251 31.77 -15.14 2.24
C GLU A 251 33.29 -15.20 2.18
N ASN A 252 33.80 -15.41 0.96
CA ASN A 252 35.22 -15.54 0.63
C ASN A 252 35.89 -16.77 1.24
N LEU A 253 35.17 -17.90 1.28
CA LEU A 253 35.62 -19.18 1.83
C LEU A 253 36.92 -19.74 1.21
N LEU A 254 37.31 -19.24 0.03
CA LEU A 254 38.55 -19.64 -0.67
C LEU A 254 39.76 -18.75 -0.34
N THR A 255 39.56 -17.66 0.42
CA THR A 255 40.62 -16.71 0.77
C THR A 255 40.84 -16.69 2.27
N GLU A 256 42.04 -16.34 2.73
CA GLU A 256 42.38 -16.25 4.17
C GLU A 256 41.55 -15.20 4.95
N GLU A 257 40.72 -14.40 4.27
CA GLU A 257 39.87 -13.35 4.86
C GLU A 257 38.38 -13.72 4.81
N GLU A 258 37.98 -14.72 5.61
CA GLU A 258 36.57 -15.04 5.83
C GLU A 258 35.82 -13.79 6.33
N CYS A 259 34.76 -13.38 5.62
CA CYS A 259 33.98 -12.19 5.96
C CYS A 259 32.53 -12.55 6.29
N LEU A 260 32.09 -12.25 7.51
CA LEU A 260 30.69 -12.39 7.89
C LEU A 260 29.86 -11.21 7.35
N ILE A 261 29.00 -11.48 6.36
CA ILE A 261 28.13 -10.50 5.72
C ILE A 261 26.67 -10.78 6.10
N THR A 262 25.98 -9.75 6.60
CA THR A 262 24.52 -9.79 6.78
C THR A 262 23.81 -9.31 5.53
N TYR A 263 23.14 -10.23 4.86
CA TYR A 263 22.24 -9.96 3.74
C TYR A 263 20.81 -9.74 4.22
N ILE A 264 20.13 -8.81 3.56
CA ILE A 264 18.71 -8.51 3.74
C ILE A 264 18.02 -8.79 2.41
N ILE A 265 17.09 -9.74 2.46
CA ILE A 265 16.20 -10.09 1.36
C ILE A 265 14.95 -9.23 1.51
N VAL A 266 14.61 -8.47 0.48
CA VAL A 266 13.43 -7.61 0.45
C VAL A 266 12.53 -8.06 -0.67
N LEU A 267 11.36 -8.59 -0.32
CA LEU A 267 10.28 -8.88 -1.26
C LEU A 267 9.29 -7.74 -1.24
N LYS A 268 8.78 -7.36 -2.42
CA LYS A 268 7.86 -6.24 -2.56
C LYS A 268 6.85 -6.51 -3.66
N SER A 269 5.59 -6.18 -3.41
CA SER A 269 4.49 -6.37 -4.37
C SER A 269 3.40 -5.34 -4.12
N TYR A 270 2.73 -4.86 -5.15
CA TYR A 270 1.55 -4.00 -4.98
C TYR A 270 0.29 -4.79 -4.64
N ARG A 271 0.22 -6.05 -5.10
CA ARG A 271 -0.99 -6.88 -5.00
C ARG A 271 -0.85 -8.02 -4.00
N THR A 272 0.28 -8.72 -4.02
CA THR A 272 0.54 -9.89 -3.20
C THR A 272 0.66 -9.48 -1.74
N ILE A 273 -0.18 -10.08 -0.89
CA ILE A 273 -0.09 -9.97 0.56
C ILE A 273 0.83 -11.10 1.03
N PHE A 274 1.90 -10.75 1.74
CA PHE A 274 2.82 -11.75 2.26
C PHE A 274 2.32 -12.28 3.60
N ASP A 275 2.35 -13.59 3.78
CA ASP A 275 2.01 -14.27 5.02
C ASP A 275 3.24 -14.86 5.73
N GLU A 276 3.01 -15.52 6.85
CA GLU A 276 4.07 -16.17 7.62
C GLU A 276 4.68 -17.38 6.88
N TYR A 277 3.92 -18.06 6.02
CA TYR A 277 4.41 -19.19 5.24
C TYR A 277 5.35 -18.74 4.13
N ASP A 278 5.09 -17.57 3.51
CA ASP A 278 6.06 -16.90 2.64
C ASP A 278 7.36 -16.64 3.41
N GLY A 279 7.24 -16.19 4.66
CA GLY A 279 8.37 -15.92 5.53
C GLY A 279 9.19 -17.17 5.86
N HIS A 280 8.53 -18.30 6.08
CA HIS A 280 9.17 -19.60 6.26
C HIS A 280 9.85 -20.11 4.99
N LEU A 281 9.17 -20.01 3.85
CA LEU A 281 9.70 -20.43 2.57
C LEU A 281 10.97 -19.66 2.22
N VAL A 282 10.96 -18.33 2.34
CA VAL A 282 12.13 -17.49 2.04
C VAL A 282 13.29 -17.78 2.98
N SER A 283 13.01 -17.95 4.27
CA SER A 283 14.04 -18.32 5.25
C SER A 283 14.63 -19.71 4.96
N GLY A 284 13.78 -20.68 4.61
CA GLY A 284 14.19 -22.03 4.24
C GLY A 284 15.03 -22.06 2.97
N LEU A 285 14.60 -21.36 1.90
CA LEU A 285 15.35 -21.24 0.66
C LEU A 285 16.68 -20.52 0.86
N ALA A 286 16.71 -19.43 1.63
CA ALA A 286 17.95 -18.71 1.92
C ALA A 286 18.95 -19.59 2.70
N SER A 287 18.46 -20.32 3.70
CA SER A 287 19.29 -21.24 4.49
C SER A 287 19.81 -22.41 3.66
N LEU A 288 18.96 -22.99 2.80
CA LEU A 288 19.38 -24.05 1.87
C LEU A 288 20.42 -23.52 0.88
N THR A 289 20.18 -22.35 0.30
CA THR A 289 21.12 -21.71 -0.63
C THR A 289 22.47 -21.50 0.04
N TYR A 290 22.49 -21.09 1.31
CA TYR A 290 23.72 -20.89 2.06
C TYR A 290 24.47 -22.22 2.28
N GLU A 291 23.76 -23.30 2.61
CA GLU A 291 24.35 -24.63 2.73
C GLU A 291 24.96 -25.10 1.40
N LEU A 292 24.24 -24.94 0.29
CA LEU A 292 24.72 -25.28 -1.04
C LEU A 292 25.96 -24.47 -1.45
N TYR A 293 25.93 -23.16 -1.20
CA TYR A 293 27.08 -22.28 -1.41
C TYR A 293 28.31 -22.76 -0.64
N ARG A 294 28.16 -23.03 0.67
CA ARG A 294 29.27 -23.54 1.50
C ARG A 294 29.78 -24.87 1.00
N ARG A 295 28.90 -25.84 0.73
CA ARG A 295 29.26 -27.16 0.25
C ARG A 295 30.07 -27.08 -1.05
N TYR A 296 29.64 -26.23 -1.98
CA TYR A 296 30.31 -26.03 -3.25
C TYR A 296 31.72 -25.45 -3.07
N HIS A 297 31.85 -24.32 -2.39
CA HIS A 297 33.15 -23.66 -2.24
C HIS A 297 34.12 -24.42 -1.32
N THR A 298 33.64 -25.07 -0.27
CA THR A 298 34.50 -25.96 0.55
C THR A 298 34.99 -27.15 -0.29
N SER A 299 34.16 -27.71 -1.18
CA SER A 299 34.62 -28.80 -2.05
C SER A 299 35.67 -28.36 -3.06
N LEU A 300 35.58 -27.13 -3.57
CA LEU A 300 36.61 -26.54 -4.43
C LEU A 300 37.92 -26.32 -3.69
N ALA A 301 37.87 -25.76 -2.47
CA ALA A 301 39.08 -25.53 -1.66
C ALA A 301 39.87 -26.83 -1.42
N ILE A 302 39.16 -27.92 -1.09
CA ILE A 302 39.78 -29.24 -0.87
C ILE A 302 40.42 -29.79 -2.16
N GLN A 303 39.82 -29.54 -3.32
CA GLN A 303 40.39 -29.95 -4.60
C GLN A 303 41.66 -29.17 -4.93
N GLU A 304 41.66 -27.85 -4.72
CA GLU A 304 42.84 -27.01 -4.94
C GLU A 304 44.01 -27.41 -4.03
N GLU A 305 43.75 -27.72 -2.76
CA GLU A 305 44.79 -28.23 -1.83
C GLU A 305 45.38 -29.56 -2.30
N ALA A 306 44.52 -30.52 -2.70
CA ALA A 306 44.97 -31.83 -3.17
C ALA A 306 45.79 -31.74 -4.48
N ASP A 307 45.41 -30.85 -5.39
CA ASP A 307 46.14 -30.62 -6.63
C ASP A 307 47.54 -30.04 -6.35
N VAL A 308 47.65 -29.08 -5.42
CA VAL A 308 48.95 -28.51 -5.01
C VAL A 308 49.85 -29.55 -4.35
N GLU A 309 49.34 -30.38 -3.44
CA GLU A 309 50.11 -31.47 -2.83
C GLU A 309 50.64 -32.45 -3.90
N SER A 310 49.81 -32.79 -4.90
CA SER A 310 50.22 -33.67 -5.98
C SER A 310 51.32 -33.08 -6.88
N GLU A 311 51.33 -31.77 -7.10
CA GLU A 311 52.38 -31.09 -7.86
C GLU A 311 53.70 -30.97 -7.10
N GLU A 312 53.66 -30.88 -5.76
CA GLU A 312 54.84 -30.87 -4.91
C GLU A 312 55.50 -32.25 -4.80
N GLU A 313 54.71 -33.35 -4.79
CA GLU A 313 55.25 -34.72 -4.78
C GLU A 313 55.94 -35.13 -6.10
N ILE A 314 55.64 -34.45 -7.21
CA ILE A 314 56.20 -34.76 -8.55
C ILE A 314 57.51 -33.98 -8.82
N LYS A 315 57.88 -32.98 -8.00
CA LYS A 315 59.10 -32.17 -8.14
C LYS A 315 60.27 -32.69 -7.31
#